data_AF-A0AB39XGQ1-F1
#
_entry.id   AF-A0AB39XGQ1-F1
#
_cell.length_a   1.000
_cell.length_b   1.000
_cell.length_c   1.000
_cell.angle_alpha   90.00
_cell.angle_beta   90.00
_cell.angle_gamma   90.00
#
_symmetry.space_group_name_H-M   'P 1'
#
loop_
_entity.id
_entity.type
_entity.pdbx_description
1 polymer ?
#
loop_
_entity_poly.entity_id
_entity_poly.type
_entity_poly.pdbx_seq_one_letter_code
_entity_poly.pdbx_strand_id
1 'polypeptide(L)'
;MDWHSLETFSFGDSPDLADRLLELVLAGAKRATCWAESQGLLSAEVGKLMVVVDGQGVPKAVLKTIELTKRRFDEVDEAFAYDEGEGPLLAVLARGA
;
A
#
# COMPACT_ATOMS: atom_id res chain seq x y z
N MET A 1 -12.49 -9.85 -16.39
CA MET A 1 -12.44 -9.12 -15.11
C MET A 1 -13.01 -7.73 -15.37
N ASP A 2 -14.10 -7.35 -14.72
CA ASP A 2 -14.61 -5.97 -14.78
C ASP A 2 -14.06 -5.19 -13.58
N TRP A 3 -13.07 -4.34 -13.85
CA TRP A 3 -12.38 -3.60 -12.79
C TRP A 3 -13.24 -2.49 -12.16
N HIS A 4 -14.31 -2.03 -12.83
CA HIS A 4 -15.19 -0.97 -12.30
C HIS A 4 -15.98 -1.41 -11.06
N SER A 5 -16.10 -2.73 -10.85
CA SER A 5 -16.74 -3.32 -9.68
C SER A 5 -15.82 -3.45 -8.46
N LEU A 6 -14.51 -3.23 -8.66
CA LEU A 6 -13.51 -3.37 -7.60
C LEU A 6 -13.50 -2.16 -6.69
N GLU A 7 -13.17 -2.40 -5.42
CA GLU A 7 -12.90 -1.35 -4.45
C GLU A 7 -11.72 -0.48 -4.92
N THR A 8 -11.92 0.83 -4.85
CA THR A 8 -10.90 1.83 -5.17
C THR A 8 -10.25 2.37 -3.91
N PHE A 9 -8.95 2.61 -3.93
CA PHE A 9 -8.24 3.27 -2.84
C PHE A 9 -7.07 4.12 -3.36
N SER A 10 -6.61 5.07 -2.55
CA SER A 10 -5.39 5.84 -2.79
C SER A 10 -4.37 5.54 -1.69
N PHE A 11 -3.07 5.64 -2.02
CA PHE A 11 -2.02 5.63 -1.00
C PHE A 11 -1.87 7.02 -0.36
N GLY A 12 -1.38 7.06 0.88
CA GLY A 12 -1.11 8.31 1.58
C GLY A 12 -2.36 9.10 1.98
N ASP A 13 -2.12 10.26 2.60
CA ASP A 13 -3.14 11.15 3.19
C ASP A 13 -3.28 12.49 2.45
N SER A 14 -2.57 12.65 1.32
CA SER A 14 -2.61 13.84 0.48
C SER A 14 -2.47 13.49 -1.00
N PRO A 15 -3.03 14.30 -1.93
CA PRO A 15 -2.92 14.05 -3.37
C PRO A 15 -1.48 13.88 -3.87
N ASP A 16 -0.57 14.76 -3.42
CA ASP A 16 0.84 14.70 -3.82
C ASP A 16 1.53 13.40 -3.33
N LEU A 17 1.16 12.93 -2.14
CA LEU A 17 1.68 11.66 -1.61
C LEU A 17 1.08 10.46 -2.35
N ALA A 18 -0.21 10.50 -2.69
CA ALA A 18 -0.86 9.46 -3.48
C ALA A 18 -0.19 9.28 -4.84
N ASP A 19 0.07 10.39 -5.56
CA ASP A 19 0.76 10.37 -6.85
C ASP A 19 2.16 9.78 -6.72
N ARG A 20 2.94 10.25 -5.73
CA ARG A 20 4.30 9.76 -5.50
C ARG A 20 4.35 8.27 -5.16
N LEU A 21 3.47 7.79 -4.29
CA LEU A 21 3.44 6.38 -3.89
C LEU A 21 2.94 5.48 -5.02
N LEU A 22 1.98 5.95 -5.81
CA LEU A 22 1.54 5.27 -7.02
C LEU A 22 2.69 5.14 -8.04
N GLU A 23 3.51 6.17 -8.24
CA GLU A 23 4.66 6.09 -9.15
C GLU A 23 5.62 4.96 -8.73
N LEU A 24 5.85 4.77 -7.43
CA LEU A 24 6.67 3.67 -6.91
C LEU A 24 6.03 2.30 -7.18
N VAL A 25 4.69 2.20 -7.11
CA VAL A 25 3.95 0.98 -7.44
C VAL A 25 4.09 0.67 -8.93
N LEU A 26 3.88 1.66 -9.80
CA LEU A 26 3.97 1.50 -11.25
C LEU A 26 5.41 1.18 -11.70
N ALA A 27 6.42 1.69 -10.98
CA ALA A 27 7.82 1.34 -11.19
C ALA A 27 8.19 -0.05 -10.62
N GLY A 28 7.29 -0.70 -9.87
CA GLY A 28 7.53 -2.00 -9.22
C GLY A 28 8.40 -1.94 -7.96
N ALA A 29 8.74 -0.74 -7.48
CA ALA A 29 9.52 -0.53 -6.28
C ALA A 29 8.69 -0.74 -5.00
N LYS A 30 7.44 -0.22 -5.00
CA LYS A 30 6.49 -0.42 -3.91
C LYS A 30 5.62 -1.65 -4.19
N ARG A 31 5.73 -2.66 -3.33
CA ARG A 31 5.08 -3.98 -3.41
C ARG A 31 4.36 -4.37 -2.11
N ALA A 32 4.58 -3.64 -1.03
CA ALA A 32 3.90 -3.80 0.25
C ALA A 32 3.25 -2.49 0.71
N THR A 33 2.34 -2.62 1.67
CA THR A 33 1.71 -1.53 2.41
C THR A 33 1.28 -2.03 3.77
N CYS A 34 1.24 -1.16 4.77
CA CYS A 34 0.72 -1.46 6.10
C CYS A 34 -0.32 -0.42 6.54
N TRP A 35 -1.06 -0.76 7.61
CA TRP A 35 -1.99 0.13 8.28
C TRP A 35 -2.11 -0.26 9.76
N ALA A 36 -2.67 0.63 10.58
CA ALA A 36 -2.82 0.39 12.01
C ALA A 36 -3.92 -0.64 12.29
N GLU A 37 -3.67 -1.58 13.19
CA GLU A 37 -4.65 -2.63 13.50
C GLU A 37 -5.97 -2.10 14.07
N SER A 38 -5.94 -0.93 14.72
CA SER A 38 -7.14 -0.23 15.20
C SER A 38 -8.12 0.17 14.08
N GLN A 39 -7.68 0.16 12.83
CA GLN A 39 -8.52 0.39 11.65
C GLN A 39 -9.21 -0.89 11.14
N GLY A 40 -8.94 -2.05 11.76
CA GLY A 40 -9.49 -3.35 11.36
C GLY A 40 -8.82 -3.89 10.09
N LEU A 41 -9.53 -4.77 9.37
CA LEU A 41 -8.97 -5.43 8.18
C LEU A 41 -9.07 -4.61 6.89
N LEU A 42 -9.84 -3.51 6.85
CA LEU A 42 -10.07 -2.74 5.61
C LEU A 42 -10.45 -3.63 4.41
N SER A 43 -11.28 -4.64 4.69
CA SER A 43 -11.69 -5.67 3.75
C SER A 43 -10.51 -6.43 3.10
N ALA A 44 -9.29 -6.39 3.66
CA ALA A 44 -8.12 -7.05 3.12
C ALA A 44 -8.21 -8.58 3.28
N GLU A 45 -7.97 -9.29 2.18
CA GLU A 45 -7.91 -10.74 2.13
C GLU A 45 -6.88 -11.16 1.09
N VAL A 46 -6.24 -12.31 1.29
CA VAL A 46 -5.35 -12.88 0.27
C VAL A 46 -6.17 -13.21 -0.97
N GLY A 47 -5.73 -12.74 -2.13
CA GLY A 47 -6.43 -12.87 -3.40
C GLY A 47 -7.27 -11.65 -3.79
N LYS A 48 -7.50 -10.71 -2.87
CA LYS A 48 -8.28 -9.50 -3.14
C LYS A 48 -7.68 -8.72 -4.30
N LEU A 49 -8.56 -8.22 -5.16
CA LEU A 49 -8.23 -7.27 -6.21
C LEU A 49 -8.76 -5.89 -5.85
N MET A 50 -7.92 -4.87 -5.95
CA MET A 50 -8.26 -3.47 -5.64
C MET A 50 -7.72 -2.55 -6.72
N VAL A 51 -8.41 -1.45 -6.98
CA VAL A 51 -7.98 -0.44 -7.94
C VAL A 51 -7.28 0.68 -7.18
N VAL A 52 -6.00 0.91 -7.50
CA VAL A 52 -5.31 2.11 -7.00
C VAL A 52 -5.63 3.29 -7.91
N VAL A 53 -5.98 4.43 -7.30
CA VAL A 53 -6.23 5.72 -7.96
C VAL A 53 -5.10 6.70 -7.67
N ASP A 54 -4.94 7.70 -8.55
CA ASP A 54 -4.03 8.83 -8.33
C ASP A 54 -4.61 9.86 -7.34
N GLY A 55 -3.86 10.92 -7.05
CA GLY A 55 -4.27 12.01 -6.15
C GLY A 55 -5.50 12.80 -6.62
N GLN A 56 -5.93 12.61 -7.87
CA GLN A 56 -7.15 13.18 -8.44
C GLN A 56 -8.31 12.16 -8.50
N GLY A 57 -8.11 10.95 -7.98
CA GLY A 57 -9.10 9.88 -7.98
C GLY A 57 -9.23 9.14 -9.31
N VAL A 58 -8.28 9.31 -10.24
CA VAL A 58 -8.29 8.61 -11.53
C VAL A 58 -7.70 7.20 -11.36
N PRO A 59 -8.39 6.12 -11.78
CA PRO A 59 -7.87 4.74 -11.75
C PRO A 59 -6.58 4.55 -12.56
N LYS A 60 -5.59 3.83 -12.00
CA LYS A 60 -4.27 3.65 -12.65
C LYS A 60 -3.79 2.21 -12.72
N ALA A 61 -4.08 1.38 -11.72
CA ALA A 61 -3.72 -0.03 -11.74
C ALA A 61 -4.66 -0.88 -10.89
N VAL A 62 -4.71 -2.18 -11.19
CA VAL A 62 -5.32 -3.19 -10.33
C VAL A 62 -4.21 -3.93 -9.60
N LEU A 63 -4.29 -3.96 -8.27
CA LEU A 63 -3.36 -4.65 -7.40
C LEU A 63 -4.00 -5.92 -6.83
N LYS A 64 -3.18 -6.93 -6.57
CA LYS A 64 -3.60 -8.18 -5.94
C LYS A 64 -2.87 -8.38 -4.61
N THR A 65 -3.59 -8.58 -3.53
CA THR A 65 -3.01 -9.00 -2.25
C THR A 65 -2.55 -10.45 -2.36
N ILE A 66 -1.25 -10.71 -2.20
CA ILE A 66 -0.69 -12.08 -2.25
C ILE A 66 -0.33 -12.63 -0.88
N GLU A 67 -0.14 -11.74 0.10
CA GLU A 67 0.23 -12.06 1.47
C GLU A 67 -0.48 -11.07 2.41
N LEU A 68 -0.88 -11.53 3.59
CA LEU A 68 -1.44 -10.70 4.66
C LEU A 68 -0.94 -11.23 6.00
N THR A 69 -0.21 -10.39 6.75
CA THR A 69 0.32 -10.73 8.07
C THR A 69 0.02 -9.62 9.08
N LYS A 70 -0.07 -9.99 10.36
CA LYS A 70 -0.17 -9.04 11.48
C LYS A 70 1.11 -9.17 12.30
N ARG A 71 1.81 -8.05 12.48
CA ARG A 71 3.08 -7.97 13.21
C ARG A 71 3.05 -6.75 14.11
N ARG A 72 3.84 -6.76 15.19
CA ARG A 72 4.07 -5.53 15.94
C ARG A 72 4.92 -4.57 15.10
N PHE A 73 4.80 -3.28 15.39
CA PHE A 73 5.57 -2.27 14.68
C PHE A 73 7.09 -2.47 14.82
N ASP A 74 7.55 -2.85 16.01
CA ASP A 74 8.96 -3.13 16.30
C ASP A 74 9.46 -4.48 15.77
N GLU A 75 8.59 -5.26 15.11
CA GLU A 75 8.93 -6.51 14.43
C GLU A 75 9.01 -6.34 12.92
N VAL A 76 8.79 -5.14 12.38
CA VAL A 76 8.95 -4.86 10.94
C VAL A 76 10.42 -4.98 10.57
N ASP A 77 10.72 -5.85 9.62
CA ASP A 77 12.08 -6.15 9.19
C ASP A 77 12.48 -5.39 7.92
N GLU A 78 13.77 -5.49 7.57
CA GLU A 78 14.32 -4.80 6.41
C GLU A 78 13.72 -5.27 5.09
N ALA A 79 13.27 -6.53 5.03
CA ALA A 79 12.63 -7.09 3.83
C ALA A 79 11.27 -6.43 3.59
N PHE A 80 10.44 -6.29 4.62
CA PHE A 80 9.18 -5.56 4.50
C PHE A 80 9.40 -4.09 4.13
N ALA A 81 10.37 -3.42 4.74
CA ALA A 81 10.65 -2.04 4.42
C ALA A 81 11.21 -1.84 3.00
N TYR A 82 11.98 -2.80 2.50
CA TYR A 82 12.39 -2.85 1.11
C TYR A 82 11.18 -2.98 0.18
N ASP A 83 10.20 -3.83 0.54
CA ASP A 83 8.97 -4.02 -0.22
C ASP A 83 8.03 -2.80 -0.15
N GLU A 84 8.02 -2.02 0.93
CA GLU A 84 7.29 -0.74 1.00
C GLU A 84 7.84 0.28 -0.02
N GLY A 85 9.15 0.23 -0.32
CA GLY A 85 9.78 0.95 -1.42
C GLY A 85 9.81 2.48 -1.31
N GLU A 86 9.37 3.07 -0.20
CA GLU A 86 9.14 4.52 -0.06
C GLU A 86 10.40 5.35 0.22
N GLY A 87 11.56 4.73 0.39
CA GLY A 87 12.81 5.41 0.71
C GLY A 87 13.77 4.55 1.54
N PRO A 88 14.77 5.17 2.20
CA PRO A 88 15.71 4.42 3.04
C PRO A 88 14.98 3.71 4.19
N LEU A 89 15.51 2.54 4.59
CA LEU A 89 14.96 1.68 5.63
C LEU A 89 14.50 2.43 6.90
N LEU A 90 15.30 3.39 7.37
CA LEU A 90 15.00 4.20 8.54
C LEU A 90 13.72 5.05 8.37
N ALA A 91 13.43 5.54 7.17
CA ALA A 91 12.25 6.35 6.90
C ALA A 91 10.96 5.53 6.90
N VAL A 92 11.02 4.24 6.53
CA VAL A 92 9.89 3.32 6.58
C VAL A 92 9.62 2.87 8.01
N LEU A 93 10.67 2.55 8.77
CA LEU A 93 10.59 2.14 10.17
C LEU A 93 10.26 3.28 11.15
N ALA A 94 10.22 4.54 10.71
CA ALA A 94 9.89 5.69 11.57
C ALA A 94 8.42 6.15 11.46
N ARG A 95 7.66 5.67 10.46
CA ARG A 95 6.30 6.17 10.15
C ARG A 95 5.15 5.49 10.89
N GLY A 96 5.43 4.50 11.74
CA GLY A 96 4.42 3.88 12.61
C GLY A 96 4.76 3.96 14.11
N ALA A 97 5.57 4.95 14.50
CA ALA A 97 5.73 5.39 15.88
C ALA A 97 4.84 6.61 16.17
#